data_AF-A0A959TIJ0-F1
#
_entry.id   AF-A0A959TIJ0-F1
#
_cell.length_a   1.000
_cell.length_b   1.000
_cell.length_c   1.000
_cell.angle_alpha   90.00
_cell.angle_beta   90.00
_cell.angle_gamma   90.00
#
_symmetry.space_group_name_H-M   'P 1'
#
loop_
_entity.id
_entity.type
_entity.pdbx_description
1 polymer ?
#
loop_
_entity_poly.entity_id
_entity_poly.type
_entity_poly.pdbx_seq_one_letter_code
_entity_poly.pdbx_strand_id
1 'polypeptide(L)' 'LACARIGAIHSVVFCGFSARSLADRINDASATAVLCSDGMFRGPKEMPVKSVVDEALEQCTTVEHVLVSR' A
#
# COMPACT_ATOMS: atom_id res chain seq x y z
N LEU A 1 5.54 6.67 -11.71
CA LEU A 1 6.04 6.66 -13.12
C LEU A 1 6.32 5.25 -13.65
N ALA A 2 6.93 4.34 -12.87
CA ALA A 2 7.20 2.97 -13.33
C ALA A 2 5.94 2.21 -13.81
N CYS A 3 4.82 2.29 -13.07
CA CYS A 3 3.55 1.67 -13.49
C CYS A 3 3.08 2.18 -14.86
N ALA A 4 3.02 3.50 -15.05
CA ALA A 4 2.62 4.10 -16.33
C ALA A 4 3.54 3.69 -17.49
N ARG A 5 4.85 3.52 -17.23
CA ARG A 5 5.83 3.08 -18.24
C ARG A 5 5.54 1.69 -18.81
N ILE A 6 4.92 0.82 -18.02
CA ILE A 6 4.54 -0.55 -18.42
C ILE A 6 3.05 -0.69 -18.74
N GLY A 7 2.30 0.41 -18.79
CA GLY A 7 0.86 0.40 -19.01
C GLY A 7 0.01 -0.03 -17.81
N ALA A 8 0.60 -0.15 -16.62
CA ALA A 8 -0.12 -0.45 -15.39
C ALA A 8 -0.78 0.81 -14.79
N ILE A 9 -1.99 0.65 -14.27
CA ILE A 9 -2.72 1.70 -13.56
C ILE A 9 -2.24 1.74 -12.09
N HIS A 10 -1.85 2.91 -11.60
CA HIS A 10 -1.43 3.08 -10.22
C HIS A 10 -2.53 3.73 -9.36
N SER A 11 -3.04 2.98 -8.37
CA SER A 11 -3.97 3.51 -7.36
C SER A 11 -3.19 4.00 -6.14
N VAL A 12 -3.06 5.32 -6.01
CA VAL A 12 -2.25 5.95 -4.95
C VAL A 12 -3.12 6.15 -3.70
N VAL A 13 -2.71 5.59 -2.57
CA VAL A 13 -3.40 5.73 -1.28
C VAL A 13 -2.54 6.56 -0.32
N PHE A 14 -3.18 7.49 0.39
CA PHE A 14 -2.48 8.35 1.34
C PHE A 14 -1.96 7.57 2.54
N CYS A 15 -0.66 7.69 2.82
CA CYS A 15 -0.06 7.11 4.01
C CYS A 15 -0.47 7.90 5.26
N GLY A 16 -1.42 7.32 6.00
CA GLY A 16 -2.16 7.95 7.08
C GLY A 16 -3.60 7.44 7.18
N PHE A 17 -4.07 6.72 6.17
CA PHE A 17 -5.31 5.92 6.26
C PHE A 17 -5.13 4.68 7.13
N SER A 18 -6.25 4.19 7.66
CA SER A 18 -6.31 2.94 8.41
C SER A 18 -6.13 1.73 7.50
N ALA A 19 -5.77 0.58 8.08
CA ALA A 19 -5.66 -0.69 7.37
C ALA A 19 -6.94 -1.05 6.63
N ARG A 20 -8.11 -0.85 7.26
CA ARG A 20 -9.42 -1.05 6.61
C ARG A 20 -9.62 -0.16 5.38
N SER A 21 -9.32 1.13 5.49
CA SER A 21 -9.43 2.07 4.35
C SER A 21 -8.47 1.73 3.21
N LEU A 22 -7.31 1.14 3.52
CA LEU A 22 -6.39 0.62 2.52
C LEU A 22 -6.94 -0.65 1.86
N ALA A 23 -7.42 -1.61 2.64
CA ALA A 23 -8.00 -2.87 2.16
C ALA A 23 -9.19 -2.63 1.22
N ASP A 24 -10.11 -1.73 1.58
CA ASP A 24 -11.26 -1.37 0.74
C ASP A 24 -10.82 -0.91 -0.66
N ARG A 25 -9.72 -0.15 -0.75
CA ARG A 25 -9.19 0.38 -2.02
C ARG A 25 -8.40 -0.66 -2.81
N ILE A 26 -7.68 -1.55 -2.15
CA ILE A 26 -6.99 -2.67 -2.79
C ILE A 26 -8.02 -3.60 -3.44
N ASN A 27 -9.07 -3.94 -2.70
CA ASN A 27 -10.13 -4.84 -3.17
C ASN A 27 -10.95 -4.22 -4.31
N ASP A 28 -11.34 -2.94 -4.19
CA ASP A 28 -12.05 -2.22 -5.26
C ASP A 28 -11.24 -2.16 -6.57
N ALA A 29 -9.93 -1.89 -6.46
CA ALA A 29 -9.04 -1.87 -7.60
C ALA A 29 -8.63 -3.26 -8.11
N SER A 30 -8.99 -4.34 -7.39
CA SER A 30 -8.48 -5.70 -7.62
C SER A 30 -6.95 -5.71 -7.80
N ALA A 31 -6.22 -4.97 -6.96
CA ALA A 31 -4.79 -4.78 -7.13
C ALA A 31 -4.02 -6.08 -6.85
N THR A 32 -3.03 -6.39 -7.70
CA THR A 32 -2.19 -7.59 -7.59
C THR A 32 -0.82 -7.34 -6.96
N ALA A 33 -0.41 -6.07 -6.86
CA ALA A 33 0.83 -5.68 -6.22
C ALA A 33 0.67 -4.41 -5.37
N VAL A 34 1.37 -4.34 -4.25
CA VAL A 34 1.42 -3.18 -3.35
C VAL A 34 2.85 -2.67 -3.25
N LEU A 35 3.05 -1.36 -3.39
CA LEU A 35 4.32 -0.68 -3.14
C LEU A 35 4.19 0.17 -1.88
N CYS A 36 5.06 -0.04 -0.89
CA CYS A 36 5.07 0.72 0.36
C CYS A 36 6.49 0.96 0.87
N SER A 37 6.63 1.71 1.97
CA SER A 37 7.87 1.80 2.75
C SER A 37 7.79 0.96 4.01
N ASP A 38 8.93 0.70 4.65
CA ASP A 38 8.98 0.10 5.99
C ASP A 38 8.32 1.00 7.04
N GLY A 39 8.65 2.28 7.02
CA GLY A 39 8.12 3.34 7.87
C GLY A 39 8.20 4.70 7.19
N MET A 40 7.72 5.73 7.88
CA MET A 40 7.99 7.11 7.51
C MET A 40 7.99 8.03 8.74
N PHE A 41 8.65 9.17 8.62
CA PHE A 41 8.52 10.25 9.59
C PHE A 41 7.64 11.36 9.04
N ARG A 42 6.65 11.77 9.84
CA ARG A 42 5.86 12.98 9.60
C ARG A 42 6.17 13.98 10.71
N GLY A 43 7.15 14.84 10.45
CA GLY A 43 7.75 15.66 11.50
C GLY A 43 8.44 14.77 12.54
N PRO A 44 8.22 14.97 13.85
CA PRO A 44 8.81 14.12 14.89
C PRO A 44 8.10 12.77 15.06
N LYS A 45 6.96 12.56 14.37
CA LYS A 45 6.15 11.35 14.54
C LYS A 45 6.61 10.26 13.58
N GLU A 46 7.02 9.13 14.14
CA GLU A 46 7.22 7.88 13.40
C GLU A 46 5.86 7.26 13.03
N MET A 47 5.74 6.76 11.80
CA MET A 47 4.57 6.06 11.29
C MET A 47 4.99 4.68 10.76
N PRO A 48 4.46 3.58 11.34
CA PRO A 48 4.80 2.23 10.91
C PRO A 48 3.96 1.85 9.69
N VAL A 49 4.46 2.19 8.50
CA VAL A 49 3.73 2.01 7.23
C VAL A 49 3.53 0.55 6.91
N LYS A 50 4.59 -0.26 7.05
CA LYS A 50 4.54 -1.68 6.71
C LYS A 50 3.56 -2.46 7.58
N SER A 51 3.45 -2.15 8.87
CA SER A 51 2.49 -2.85 9.74
C SER A 51 1.04 -2.58 9.34
N VAL A 52 0.72 -1.35 8.94
CA VAL A 52 -0.63 -0.99 8.45
C VAL A 52 -0.93 -1.69 7.12
N VAL A 53 0.08 -1.83 6.26
CA VAL A 53 -0.06 -2.58 5.00
C VAL A 53 -0.29 -4.05 5.28
N ASP A 54 0.47 -4.67 6.19
CA ASP A 54 0.32 -6.08 6.55
C ASP A 54 -1.07 -6.39 7.12
N GLU A 55 -1.56 -5.54 8.03
CA GLU A 55 -2.91 -5.65 8.57
C GLU A 55 -3.99 -5.55 7.47
N ALA A 56 -3.80 -4.66 6.49
CA ALA A 56 -4.75 -4.53 5.37
C ALA A 56 -4.77 -5.77 4.47
N LEU A 57 -3.60 -6.38 4.25
CA LEU A 57 -3.44 -7.53 3.35
C LEU A 57 -4.11 -8.81 3.88
N GLU A 58 -4.37 -8.91 5.18
CA GLU A 58 -5.17 -10.00 5.74
C GLU A 58 -6.59 -10.08 5.14
N GLN A 59 -7.09 -8.96 4.59
CA GLN A 59 -8.41 -8.85 3.96
C GLN A 59 -8.34 -8.76 2.42
N CYS A 60 -7.17 -8.96 1.82
CA CYS A 60 -6.94 -8.78 0.38
C CYS A 60 -6.41 -10.08 -0.24
N THR A 61 -7.22 -10.77 -1.04
CA THR A 61 -6.84 -12.07 -1.64
C THR A 61 -6.17 -11.94 -3.01
N THR A 62 -6.24 -10.76 -3.65
CA THR A 62 -5.70 -10.53 -5.00
C THR A 62 -4.21 -10.19 -5.02
N VAL A 63 -3.64 -9.79 -3.88
CA VAL A 63 -2.26 -9.29 -3.81
C VAL A 63 -1.28 -10.46 -3.78
N GLU A 64 -0.42 -10.52 -4.78
CA GLU A 64 0.61 -11.56 -4.94
C GLU A 64 2.00 -11.04 -4.54
N HIS A 65 2.23 -9.74 -4.68
CA HIS A 65 3.54 -9.13 -4.47
C HIS A 65 3.47 -7.86 -3.63
N VAL A 66 4.38 -7.73 -2.66
CA VAL A 66 4.57 -6.52 -1.86
C VAL A 66 6.01 -6.06 -2.00
N LEU A 67 6.21 -4.88 -2.57
CA LEU A 67 7.52 -4.25 -2.70
C LEU A 67 7.68 -3.21 -1.60
N VAL A 68 8.73 -3.36 -0.79
CA VAL A 68 9.03 -2.46 0.32
C VAL A 68 10.28 -1.65 -0.01
N SER A 69 10.13 -0.33 -0.10
CA SER A 69 11.28 0.58 -0.12
C SER A 69 11.78 0.78 1.31
N ARG A 70 13.09 0.68 1.47
CA ARG A 70 13.80 1.12 2.67
C ARG A 70 14.27 2.56 2.48
#